data_AF-A0A399ZMK7-F1
#
_entry.id   AF-A0A399ZMK7-F1
#
_cell.length_a   1.000
_cell.length_b   1.000
_cell.length_c   1.000
_cell.angle_alpha   90.00
_cell.angle_beta   90.00
_cell.angle_gamma   90.00
#
_symmetry.space_group_name_H-M   'P 1'
#
loop_
_entity.id
_entity.type
_entity.pdbx_description
1 polymer ?
#
loop_
_entity_poly.entity_id
_entity_poly.type
_entity_poly.pdbx_seq_one_letter_code
_entity_poly.pdbx_strand_id
1 'polypeptide(L)'
;MSKTVVITDNQLTNFLHALGVKFIMGGQREIEALHDQPALLIAALAESGDARLRLSLIPLFLEHPEFSNYVQQAAKRLDPSARLTLQCYYSAAVWLGQKIQLKNSMPDYFSKELGLHVAENVDENLQELAQRHKELSGAQINWLGTYEHAARIWLKGLELQKA
;
A
#
# COMPACT_ATOMS: atom_id res chain seq x y z
N MET A 1 19.53 25.77 -3.46
CA MET A 1 18.06 25.71 -3.33
C MET A 1 17.59 24.41 -3.96
N SER A 2 17.31 23.39 -3.14
CA SER A 2 16.84 22.10 -3.65
C SER A 2 15.39 22.28 -4.11
N LYS A 3 15.13 22.10 -5.41
CA LYS A 3 13.77 22.03 -5.94
C LYS A 3 13.07 20.87 -5.26
N THR A 4 11.98 21.14 -4.53
CA THR A 4 11.06 20.09 -4.09
C THR A 4 10.47 19.46 -5.35
N VAL A 5 10.84 18.21 -5.64
CA VAL A 5 10.28 17.46 -6.77
C VAL A 5 8.84 17.14 -6.42
N VAL A 6 7.89 17.79 -7.09
CA VAL A 6 6.46 17.47 -6.97
C VAL A 6 6.19 16.28 -7.88
N ILE A 7 5.77 15.16 -7.30
CA ILE A 7 5.40 13.95 -8.04
C ILE A 7 3.91 14.02 -8.35
N THR A 8 3.56 13.84 -9.61
CA THR A 8 2.17 13.88 -10.09
C THR A 8 1.53 12.50 -10.07
N ASP A 9 0.20 12.44 -10.00
CA ASP A 9 -0.58 11.19 -10.04
C ASP A 9 -0.33 10.37 -11.33
N ASN A 10 -0.07 11.05 -12.47
CA ASN A 10 0.31 10.38 -13.72
C ASN A 10 1.68 9.71 -13.59
N GLN A 11 2.65 10.39 -12.97
CA GLN A 11 3.97 9.80 -12.72
C GLN A 11 3.85 8.59 -11.78
N LEU A 12 3.04 8.68 -10.72
CA LEU A 12 2.77 7.55 -9.82
C LEU A 12 2.17 6.34 -10.57
N THR A 13 1.20 6.59 -11.45
CA THR A 13 0.59 5.54 -12.29
C THR A 13 1.62 4.89 -13.21
N ASN A 14 2.51 5.68 -13.82
CA ASN A 14 3.59 5.16 -14.66
C ASN A 14 4.56 4.28 -13.85
N PHE A 15 4.92 4.68 -12.62
CA PHE A 15 5.80 3.87 -11.76
C PHE A 15 5.15 2.56 -11.34
N LEU A 16 3.87 2.58 -10.94
CA LEU A 16 3.14 1.35 -10.61
C LEU A 16 3.11 0.41 -11.81
N HIS A 17 2.84 0.93 -13.01
CA HIS A 17 2.84 0.12 -14.23
C HIS A 17 4.23 -0.44 -14.58
N ALA A 18 5.30 0.34 -14.38
CA ALA A 18 6.67 -0.12 -14.56
C ALA A 18 7.07 -1.23 -13.56
N LEU A 19 6.53 -1.19 -12.34
CA LEU A 19 6.66 -2.21 -11.31
C LEU A 19 5.70 -3.39 -11.52
N GLY A 20 5.00 -3.49 -12.66
CA GLY A 20 4.05 -4.59 -12.90
C GLY A 20 2.76 -4.50 -12.06
N VAL A 21 2.60 -3.46 -11.23
CA VAL A 21 1.40 -3.18 -10.44
C VAL A 21 0.32 -2.57 -11.35
N LYS A 22 -0.36 -3.42 -12.12
CA LYS A 22 -1.44 -3.03 -13.05
C LYS A 22 -2.78 -2.80 -12.34
N PHE A 23 -2.76 -2.03 -11.26
CA PHE A 23 -3.95 -1.69 -10.48
C PHE A 23 -4.73 -0.50 -11.06
N ILE A 24 -4.05 0.38 -11.78
CA ILE A 24 -4.61 1.59 -12.40
C ILE A 24 -4.30 1.57 -13.90
N MET A 25 -5.33 1.82 -14.72
CA MET A 25 -5.21 1.87 -16.18
C MET A 25 -4.64 3.22 -16.62
N GLY A 26 -3.75 3.21 -17.64
CA GLY A 26 -3.31 4.43 -18.33
C GLY A 26 -1.83 4.81 -18.20
N GLY A 27 -1.00 3.99 -17.57
CA GLY A 27 0.43 4.28 -17.45
C GLY A 27 1.21 4.17 -18.77
N GLN A 28 2.11 5.12 -19.03
CA GLN A 28 3.13 5.07 -20.09
C GLN A 28 4.47 4.57 -19.51
N ARG A 29 5.25 3.81 -20.29
CA ARG A 29 6.58 3.27 -19.89
C ARG A 29 7.70 4.33 -20.00
N GLU A 30 7.48 5.54 -19.52
CA GLU A 30 8.57 6.52 -19.39
C GLU A 30 8.94 6.64 -17.91
N ILE A 31 10.10 6.09 -17.56
CA ILE A 31 10.62 6.04 -16.20
C ILE A 31 11.72 7.11 -16.09
N GLU A 32 11.40 8.26 -15.50
CA GLU A 32 12.44 9.20 -15.05
C GLU A 32 12.56 9.14 -13.51
N ALA A 33 13.74 8.71 -13.06
CA ALA A 33 14.40 9.03 -11.78
C ALA A 33 13.80 8.62 -10.40
N LEU A 34 12.64 7.96 -10.31
CA LEU A 34 12.08 7.55 -8.99
C LEU A 34 12.30 6.09 -8.59
N HIS A 35 12.79 5.24 -9.49
CA HIS A 35 13.13 3.85 -9.16
C HIS A 35 14.16 3.76 -8.02
N ASP A 36 15.08 4.73 -7.94
CA ASP A 36 16.14 4.75 -6.93
C ASP A 36 15.69 5.36 -5.59
N GLN A 37 14.40 5.72 -5.45
CA GLN A 37 13.86 6.31 -4.23
C GLN A 37 12.53 5.65 -3.78
N PRO A 38 12.53 4.35 -3.40
CA PRO A 38 11.31 3.63 -3.02
C PRO A 38 10.52 4.30 -1.88
N ALA A 39 11.20 4.87 -0.88
CA ALA A 39 10.55 5.59 0.21
C ALA A 39 9.79 6.84 -0.26
N LEU A 40 10.29 7.51 -1.31
CA LEU A 40 9.64 8.69 -1.88
C LEU A 40 8.39 8.27 -2.68
N LEU A 41 8.45 7.16 -3.42
CA LEU A 41 7.29 6.59 -4.10
C LEU A 41 6.19 6.21 -3.10
N ILE A 42 6.53 5.48 -2.03
CA ILE A 42 5.58 5.08 -0.98
C ILE A 42 4.92 6.31 -0.34
N ALA A 43 5.72 7.33 -0.01
CA ALA A 43 5.21 8.56 0.58
C ALA A 43 4.25 9.28 -0.37
N ALA A 44 4.65 9.47 -1.64
CA ALA A 44 3.82 10.15 -2.63
C ALA A 44 2.52 9.40 -2.94
N LEU A 45 2.54 8.06 -2.96
CA LEU A 45 1.32 7.26 -3.07
C LEU A 45 0.39 7.48 -1.87
N ALA A 46 0.92 7.55 -0.66
CA ALA A 46 0.12 7.77 0.56
C ALA A 46 -0.48 9.19 0.62
N GLU A 47 0.24 10.20 0.12
CA GLU A 47 -0.18 11.61 0.08
C GLU A 47 -1.11 11.93 -1.11
N SER A 48 -1.20 11.05 -2.11
CA SER A 48 -1.99 11.32 -3.32
C SER A 48 -3.45 11.65 -2.97
N GLY A 49 -4.01 12.62 -3.67
CA GLY A 49 -5.44 12.95 -3.57
C GLY A 49 -6.36 11.85 -4.14
N ASP A 50 -5.87 11.02 -5.07
CA ASP A 50 -6.64 9.92 -5.67
C ASP A 50 -6.66 8.69 -4.73
N ALA A 51 -7.87 8.28 -4.33
CA ALA A 51 -8.06 7.13 -3.45
C ALA A 51 -7.54 5.81 -4.05
N ARG A 52 -7.55 5.66 -5.37
CA ARG A 52 -7.05 4.47 -6.07
C ARG A 52 -5.52 4.42 -6.02
N LEU A 53 -4.86 5.58 -6.12
CA LEU A 53 -3.40 5.66 -5.97
C LEU A 53 -2.99 5.33 -4.54
N ARG A 54 -3.67 5.87 -3.53
CA ARG A 54 -3.44 5.45 -2.15
C ARG A 54 -3.64 3.95 -1.99
N LEU A 55 -4.75 3.41 -2.50
CA LEU A 55 -5.10 1.99 -2.40
C LEU A 55 -4.09 1.06 -3.09
N SER A 56 -3.40 1.55 -4.12
CA SER A 56 -2.36 0.80 -4.84
C SER A 56 -1.14 0.44 -3.97
N LEU A 57 -0.99 1.03 -2.78
CA LEU A 57 0.02 0.61 -1.81
C LEU A 57 -0.13 -0.87 -1.43
N ILE A 58 -1.36 -1.38 -1.30
CA ILE A 58 -1.59 -2.80 -0.98
C ILE A 58 -0.99 -3.71 -2.06
N PRO A 59 -1.40 -3.63 -3.34
CA PRO A 59 -0.84 -4.47 -4.38
C PRO A 59 0.64 -4.18 -4.66
N LEU A 60 1.13 -2.97 -4.42
CA LEU A 60 2.58 -2.68 -4.47
C LEU A 60 3.35 -3.58 -3.48
N PHE A 61 2.91 -3.67 -2.23
CA PHE A 61 3.60 -4.49 -1.22
C PHE A 61 3.40 -6.00 -1.45
N LEU A 62 2.26 -6.41 -2.00
CA LEU A 62 2.03 -7.82 -2.36
C LEU A 62 2.90 -8.26 -3.55
N GLU A 63 3.09 -7.40 -4.55
CA GLU A 63 3.95 -7.66 -5.71
C GLU A 63 5.43 -7.54 -5.36
N HIS A 64 5.79 -6.52 -4.56
CA HIS A 64 7.15 -6.19 -4.17
C HIS A 64 7.34 -6.15 -2.64
N PRO A 65 7.35 -7.30 -1.94
CA PRO A 65 7.55 -7.36 -0.49
C PRO A 65 8.84 -6.67 -0.01
N GLU A 66 9.87 -6.57 -0.85
CA GLU A 66 11.11 -5.86 -0.58
C GLU A 66 10.93 -4.36 -0.32
N PHE A 67 9.80 -3.76 -0.74
CA PHE A 67 9.46 -2.37 -0.45
C PHE A 67 9.18 -2.13 1.04
N SER A 68 8.89 -3.19 1.81
CA SER A 68 8.73 -3.12 3.28
C SER A 68 9.92 -2.46 3.97
N ASN A 69 11.15 -2.63 3.44
CA ASN A 69 12.37 -2.03 3.99
C ASN A 69 12.35 -0.49 4.04
N TYR A 70 11.47 0.15 3.25
CA TYR A 70 11.41 1.60 3.09
C TYR A 70 10.18 2.24 3.77
N VAL A 71 9.26 1.42 4.28
CA VAL A 71 7.95 1.87 4.78
C VAL A 71 8.08 2.74 6.02
N GLN A 72 8.90 2.35 6.99
CA GLN A 72 9.13 3.17 8.19
C GLN A 72 9.83 4.49 7.85
N GLN A 73 10.70 4.51 6.83
CA GLN A 73 11.35 5.74 6.36
C GLN A 73 10.32 6.68 5.70
N ALA A 74 9.43 6.15 4.86
CA ALA A 74 8.35 6.91 4.24
C ALA A 74 7.41 7.49 5.32
N ALA A 75 6.94 6.66 6.26
CA ALA A 75 6.02 7.06 7.31
C ALA A 75 6.51 8.26 8.13
N LYS A 76 7.81 8.33 8.45
CA LYS A 76 8.42 9.44 9.22
C LYS A 76 8.29 10.81 8.55
N ARG A 77 8.14 10.84 7.22
CA ARG A 77 8.06 12.09 6.43
C ARG A 77 6.63 12.58 6.21
N LEU A 78 5.66 11.68 6.35
CA LEU A 78 4.25 11.95 6.09
C LEU A 78 3.62 12.78 7.20
N ASP A 79 2.65 13.62 6.82
CA ASP A 79 1.69 14.20 7.73
C ASP A 79 0.83 13.10 8.42
N PRO A 80 0.14 13.40 9.53
CA PRO A 80 -0.59 12.38 10.29
C PRO A 80 -1.64 11.60 9.49
N SER A 81 -2.34 12.24 8.53
CA SER A 81 -3.41 11.59 7.77
C SER A 81 -2.85 10.63 6.72
N ALA A 82 -1.87 11.09 5.93
CA ALA A 82 -1.17 10.24 4.98
C ALA A 82 -0.41 9.10 5.68
N ARG A 83 0.19 9.38 6.85
CA ARG A 83 0.86 8.37 7.68
C ARG A 83 -0.09 7.29 8.13
N LEU A 84 -1.27 7.65 8.63
CA LEU A 84 -2.28 6.68 9.04
C LEU A 84 -2.69 5.80 7.85
N THR A 85 -2.91 6.40 6.68
CA THR A 85 -3.23 5.65 5.46
C THR A 85 -2.14 4.63 5.12
N LEU A 86 -0.87 5.05 5.12
CA LEU A 86 0.26 4.15 4.88
C LEU A 86 0.33 3.02 5.91
N GLN A 87 0.20 3.34 7.20
CA GLN A 87 0.26 2.34 8.27
C GLN A 87 -0.84 1.30 8.13
N CYS A 88 -2.08 1.72 7.87
CA CYS A 88 -3.19 0.81 7.70
C CYS A 88 -3.07 -0.03 6.42
N TYR A 89 -2.72 0.57 5.27
CA TYR A 89 -2.60 -0.18 4.01
C TYR A 89 -1.41 -1.13 4.00
N TYR A 90 -0.28 -0.74 4.61
CA TYR A 90 0.85 -1.65 4.80
C TYR A 90 0.46 -2.84 5.69
N SER A 91 -0.17 -2.58 6.85
CA SER A 91 -0.59 -3.65 7.77
C SER A 91 -1.61 -4.58 7.09
N ALA A 92 -2.51 -4.03 6.28
CA ALA A 92 -3.43 -4.84 5.47
C ALA A 92 -2.67 -5.73 4.50
N ALA A 93 -1.65 -5.22 3.80
CA ALA A 93 -0.82 -6.01 2.89
C ALA A 93 -0.05 -7.12 3.62
N VAL A 94 0.46 -6.89 4.83
CA VAL A 94 1.10 -7.91 5.68
C VAL A 94 0.13 -9.08 5.92
N TRP A 95 -1.07 -8.79 6.42
CA TRP A 95 -2.07 -9.82 6.74
C TRP A 95 -2.63 -10.49 5.50
N LEU A 96 -2.94 -9.74 4.44
CA LEU A 96 -3.36 -10.31 3.16
C LEU A 96 -2.29 -11.24 2.57
N GLY A 97 -1.02 -10.85 2.67
CA GLY A 97 0.10 -11.67 2.21
C GLY A 97 0.20 -12.99 2.97
N GLN A 98 -0.03 -12.98 4.28
CA GLN A 98 -0.12 -14.21 5.08
C GLN A 98 -1.32 -15.08 4.68
N LYS A 99 -2.50 -14.47 4.49
CA LYS A 99 -3.73 -15.16 4.08
C LYS A 99 -3.55 -15.94 2.78
N ILE A 100 -2.77 -15.41 1.84
CA ILE A 100 -2.51 -16.04 0.53
C ILE A 100 -1.15 -16.78 0.48
N GLN A 101 -0.46 -16.93 1.61
CA GLN A 101 0.81 -17.66 1.73
C GLN A 101 1.91 -17.16 0.78
N LEU A 102 2.09 -15.83 0.71
CA LEU A 102 3.21 -15.22 0.00
C LEU A 102 4.54 -15.77 0.53
N LYS A 103 5.43 -16.18 -0.39
CA LYS A 103 6.73 -16.79 -0.04
C LYS A 103 7.61 -15.87 0.81
N ASN A 104 7.55 -14.58 0.53
CA ASN A 104 8.31 -13.55 1.24
C ASN A 104 7.36 -12.88 2.24
N SER A 105 7.51 -13.25 3.51
CA SER A 105 6.74 -12.62 4.57
C SER A 105 7.21 -11.18 4.79
N MET A 106 6.26 -10.26 4.91
CA MET A 106 6.53 -8.88 5.27
C MET A 106 6.48 -8.73 6.80
N PRO A 107 7.40 -7.95 7.39
CA PRO A 107 7.41 -7.72 8.83
C PRO A 107 6.25 -6.81 9.25
N ASP A 108 5.64 -7.11 10.38
CA ASP A 108 4.69 -6.20 11.01
C ASP A 108 5.43 -5.06 11.72
N TYR A 109 5.27 -3.83 11.21
CA TYR A 109 5.87 -2.64 11.79
C TYR A 109 4.91 -1.79 12.61
N PHE A 110 3.59 -1.94 12.43
CA PHE A 110 2.63 -0.92 12.84
C PHE A 110 1.51 -1.43 13.72
N SER A 111 1.32 -2.74 13.93
CA SER A 111 0.23 -3.21 14.81
C SER A 111 0.30 -2.62 16.21
N LYS A 112 1.50 -2.53 16.80
CA LYS A 112 1.68 -1.89 18.11
C LYS A 112 1.34 -0.39 18.08
N GLU A 113 1.74 0.31 17.03
CA GLU A 113 1.48 1.75 16.88
C GLU A 113 0.00 2.05 16.65
N LEU A 114 -0.68 1.17 15.90
CA LEU A 114 -2.13 1.24 15.65
C LEU A 114 -2.95 0.77 16.85
N GLY A 115 -2.33 0.10 17.82
CA GLY A 115 -3.00 -0.45 19.00
C GLY A 115 -3.83 -1.70 18.69
N LEU A 116 -3.37 -2.53 17.75
CA LEU A 116 -4.00 -3.79 17.37
C LEU A 116 -3.54 -4.93 18.28
N HIS A 117 -4.46 -5.85 18.59
CA HIS A 117 -4.15 -7.14 19.19
C HIS A 117 -3.92 -8.16 18.08
N VAL A 118 -2.70 -8.65 17.95
CA VAL A 118 -2.38 -9.64 16.91
C VAL A 118 -2.82 -11.03 17.40
N ALA A 119 -3.86 -11.56 16.77
CA ALA A 119 -4.35 -12.92 16.95
C ALA A 119 -3.69 -13.90 15.96
N GLU A 120 -3.85 -15.20 16.21
CA GLU A 120 -3.41 -16.25 15.28
C GLU A 120 -4.25 -16.27 13.98
N ASN A 121 -5.51 -15.84 14.07
CA ASN A 121 -6.42 -15.80 12.93
C ASN A 121 -6.22 -14.51 12.12
N VAL A 122 -5.74 -14.66 10.89
CA VAL A 122 -5.48 -13.55 9.96
C VAL A 122 -6.75 -12.78 9.60
N ASP A 123 -7.91 -13.45 9.53
CA ASP A 123 -9.18 -12.78 9.23
C ASP A 123 -9.63 -11.88 10.39
N GLU A 124 -9.38 -12.30 11.63
CA GLU A 124 -9.62 -11.47 12.82
C GLU A 124 -8.71 -10.24 12.83
N ASN A 125 -7.42 -10.41 12.52
CA ASN A 125 -6.46 -9.30 12.41
C ASN A 125 -6.89 -8.26 11.36
N LEU A 126 -7.39 -8.71 10.20
CA LEU A 126 -7.91 -7.82 9.15
C LEU A 126 -9.19 -7.09 9.58
N GLN A 127 -10.09 -7.77 10.28
CA GLN A 127 -11.31 -7.17 10.83
C GLN A 127 -10.98 -6.10 11.88
N GLU A 128 -10.09 -6.41 12.83
CA GLU A 128 -9.65 -5.45 13.85
C GLU A 128 -8.96 -4.24 13.21
N LEU A 129 -8.07 -4.46 12.24
CA LEU A 129 -7.44 -3.37 11.49
C LEU A 129 -8.46 -2.48 10.77
N ALA A 130 -9.47 -3.07 10.13
CA ALA A 130 -10.51 -2.31 9.44
C ALA A 130 -11.34 -1.46 10.41
N GLN A 131 -11.71 -2.04 11.56
CA GLN A 131 -12.41 -1.32 12.63
C GLN A 131 -11.54 -0.20 13.20
N ARG A 132 -10.25 -0.46 13.41
CA ARG A 132 -9.31 0.54 13.92
C ARG A 132 -9.08 1.68 12.93
N HIS A 133 -8.98 1.38 11.64
CA HIS A 133 -8.85 2.41 10.60
C HIS A 133 -10.11 3.29 10.55
N LYS A 134 -11.30 2.71 10.70
CA LYS A 134 -12.56 3.47 10.83
C LYS A 134 -12.53 4.45 12.00
N GLU A 135 -12.09 3.98 13.17
CA GLU A 135 -12.01 4.81 14.38
C GLU A 135 -11.03 5.96 14.23
N LEU A 136 -9.81 5.67 13.75
CA LEU A 136 -8.74 6.65 13.65
C LEU A 136 -8.96 7.67 12.53
N SER A 137 -9.56 7.26 11.41
CA SER A 137 -9.86 8.16 10.28
C SER A 137 -11.18 8.91 10.43
N GLY A 138 -12.11 8.40 11.25
CA GLY A 138 -13.49 8.87 11.33
C GLY A 138 -14.35 8.54 10.10
N ALA A 139 -13.79 7.90 9.07
CA ALA A 139 -14.48 7.62 7.82
C ALA A 139 -15.38 6.38 7.93
N GLN A 140 -16.64 6.51 7.50
CA GLN A 140 -17.62 5.42 7.49
C GLN A 140 -17.50 4.57 6.21
N ILE A 141 -16.33 3.99 5.99
CA ILE A 141 -16.01 3.15 4.82
C ILE A 141 -15.94 1.68 5.24
N ASN A 142 -16.33 0.77 4.35
CA ASN A 142 -16.05 -0.66 4.52
C ASN A 142 -14.56 -0.95 4.25
N TRP A 143 -13.69 -0.62 5.20
CA TRP A 143 -12.24 -0.76 5.06
C TRP A 143 -11.81 -2.19 4.78
N LEU A 144 -12.41 -3.19 5.43
CA LEU A 144 -12.11 -4.60 5.18
C LEU A 144 -12.36 -4.94 3.70
N GLY A 145 -13.55 -4.60 3.20
CA GLY A 145 -13.89 -4.80 1.79
C GLY A 145 -12.96 -4.04 0.84
N THR A 146 -12.51 -2.84 1.22
CA THR A 146 -11.52 -2.06 0.45
C THR A 146 -10.18 -2.79 0.33
N TYR A 147 -9.67 -3.35 1.43
CA TYR A 147 -8.40 -4.08 1.42
C TYR A 147 -8.50 -5.36 0.58
N GLU A 148 -9.56 -6.14 0.81
CA GLU A 148 -9.80 -7.38 0.07
C GLU A 148 -10.02 -7.13 -1.41
N HIS A 149 -10.69 -6.03 -1.76
CA HIS A 149 -10.85 -5.62 -3.15
C HIS A 149 -9.49 -5.37 -3.82
N ALA A 150 -8.59 -4.64 -3.17
CA ALA A 150 -7.25 -4.36 -3.72
C ALA A 150 -6.46 -5.66 -3.98
N ALA A 151 -6.43 -6.57 -3.01
CA ALA A 151 -5.79 -7.88 -3.16
C ALA A 151 -6.41 -8.71 -4.29
N ARG A 152 -7.75 -8.72 -4.40
CA ARG A 152 -8.46 -9.48 -5.42
C ARG A 152 -8.17 -8.98 -6.84
N ILE A 153 -8.11 -7.67 -7.05
CA ILE A 153 -7.75 -7.09 -8.35
C ILE A 153 -6.33 -7.49 -8.73
N TRP A 154 -5.40 -7.44 -7.78
CA TRP A 154 -4.03 -7.87 -8.01
C TRP A 154 -3.90 -9.36 -8.35
N LEU A 155 -4.58 -10.25 -7.60
CA LEU A 155 -4.62 -11.69 -7.89
C LEU A 155 -5.13 -11.98 -9.31
N LYS A 156 -6.23 -11.33 -9.72
CA LYS A 156 -6.76 -11.44 -11.09
C LYS A 156 -5.75 -10.97 -12.13
N GLY A 157 -5.00 -9.90 -11.83
CA GLY A 157 -3.92 -9.41 -12.68
C GLY A 157 -2.82 -10.45 -12.90
N LEU A 158 -2.46 -11.22 -11.87
CA LEU A 158 -1.48 -12.31 -11.98
C LEU A 158 -2.00 -13.49 -12.80
N GLU A 159 -3.28 -13.84 -12.69
CA GLU A 159 -3.90 -14.92 -13.48
C GLU A 159 -3.85 -14.62 -14.98
N LEU A 160 -4.20 -13.38 -15.37
CA LEU A 160 -4.19 -12.94 -16.76
C LEU A 160 -2.78 -12.85 -17.38
N GLN A 161 -1.73 -12.79 -16.57
CA GLN A 161 -0.33 -12.79 -17.07
C GLN A 161 0.22 -14.19 -17.31
N LYS A 162 -0.40 -15.22 -16.70
CA LYS A 162 0.01 -16.62 -16.84
C LYS A 162 -0.74 -17.37 -17.95
N ALA A 163 -1.83 -16.79 -18.45
CA ALA A 163 -2.64 -17.30 -19.56
C ALA A 163 -2.11 -16.83 -20.91
#